data_AF-A0A6G3U5J6-F1
#
_entry.id   AF-A0A6G3U5J6-F1
#
_cell.length_a   1.000
_cell.length_b   1.000
_cell.length_c   1.000
_cell.angle_alpha   90.00
_cell.angle_beta   90.00
_cell.angle_gamma   90.00
#
_symmetry.space_group_name_H-M   'P 1'
#
loop_
_entity.id
_entity.type
_entity.pdbx_description
1 polymer ?
#
loop_
_entity_poly.entity_id
_entity_poly.type
_entity_poly.pdbx_seq_one_letter_code
_entity_poly.pdbx_strand_id
1 'polypeptide(L)'
;MGSLDKESTESYEDELPVRSRKPGAIVVSWLTTTDHKTIGTLYLSTAFSFFVIGGIMALVLRAELARPGLQIVSNEQYNQMFTMHGTVMLLMFATPLFVGFANWIMPLQIGAPDVAFPRLNMFSYWLFLFGSLIALAGFLTPDGAASFGWTGYTPLSEATRSPGLGSDLWIMGLAFQGFGTILGSVNFITTIICMRAPGMTMFRMPIFTWNVLLTGVLVLLAFPVLAAALLALEVDRKFGAHVYDASNGGALLWQHLFWFFGHPEVYIIALPFFGIVSEVIPVFARKPIFGYLGLIGATIAIAGLSVTVWAHHMFATGAVLLPFFSFMTFLIAIPTGVKFFNWTGTMWRGSLSFETPMLWSVGFLVTFLFGGLTGVILASPPLDFHVTDSYFVVAHFHYVVFGTVVFAMFSGFHFWWPKFTGKMLDERLGKMTFWTLFVGFHGTFLIQHWLGAEGMPRRYSDYLAADGFT
;
A
#
# COMPACT_ATOMS: atom_id res chain seq x y z
N MET A 1 63.66 -16.02 -42.06
CA MET A 1 62.65 -15.80 -43.13
C MET A 1 61.83 -17.09 -43.19
N GLY A 2 60.56 -17.04 -42.73
CA GLY A 2 59.60 -18.14 -42.92
C GLY A 2 59.23 -18.98 -41.70
N SER A 3 58.68 -18.37 -40.65
CA SER A 3 57.77 -19.05 -39.71
C SER A 3 56.70 -18.05 -39.28
N LEU A 4 55.47 -18.54 -39.07
CA LEU A 4 54.20 -17.83 -38.79
C LEU A 4 53.34 -17.67 -40.06
N ASP A 5 52.38 -18.59 -40.23
CA ASP A 5 51.07 -18.35 -40.88
C ASP A 5 50.27 -19.66 -40.98
N LYS A 6 49.96 -20.28 -39.83
CA LYS A 6 48.98 -21.38 -39.74
C LYS A 6 48.34 -21.40 -38.34
N GLU A 7 47.54 -20.38 -38.02
CA GLU A 7 46.59 -20.42 -36.90
C GLU A 7 45.71 -19.15 -36.93
N SER A 8 44.68 -19.11 -37.79
CA SER A 8 43.64 -18.06 -37.70
C SER A 8 42.35 -18.36 -38.47
N THR A 9 41.98 -19.63 -38.65
CA THR A 9 40.70 -20.00 -39.28
C THR A 9 39.96 -21.09 -38.49
N GLU A 10 39.88 -20.93 -37.16
CA GLU A 10 38.80 -21.58 -36.40
C GLU A 10 37.55 -20.73 -36.56
N SER A 11 36.63 -21.30 -37.32
CA SER A 11 35.37 -20.76 -37.78
C SER A 11 34.44 -20.38 -36.64
N TYR A 12 33.72 -19.27 -36.84
CA TYR A 12 32.53 -18.82 -36.11
C TYR A 12 31.35 -19.82 -36.14
N GLU A 13 31.59 -21.13 -36.30
CA GLU A 13 30.58 -22.17 -36.48
C GLU A 13 30.05 -22.76 -35.17
N ASP A 14 30.70 -22.49 -34.03
CA ASP A 14 30.29 -22.99 -32.70
C ASP A 14 29.54 -21.97 -31.84
N GLU A 15 29.07 -20.85 -32.41
CA GLU A 15 28.08 -20.02 -31.72
C GLU A 15 26.73 -20.75 -31.71
N LEU A 16 26.38 -21.34 -30.55
CA LEU A 16 25.06 -21.90 -30.26
C LEU A 16 23.98 -20.99 -30.86
N PRO A 17 23.04 -21.50 -31.68
CA PRO A 17 22.05 -20.66 -32.32
C PRO A 17 21.26 -19.94 -31.23
N VAL A 18 21.34 -18.60 -31.23
CA VAL A 18 20.54 -17.76 -30.34
C VAL A 18 19.09 -18.10 -30.62
N ARG A 19 18.49 -18.93 -29.76
CA ARG A 19 17.12 -19.42 -29.91
C ARG A 19 16.23 -18.20 -30.04
N SER A 20 15.69 -17.98 -31.24
CA SER A 20 14.70 -16.95 -31.51
C SER A 20 13.58 -17.09 -30.48
N ARG A 21 13.49 -16.12 -29.56
CA ARG A 21 12.50 -16.13 -28.48
C ARG A 21 11.14 -15.86 -29.13
N LYS A 22 10.40 -16.93 -29.43
CA LYS A 22 9.02 -16.82 -29.93
C LYS A 22 8.18 -16.10 -28.88
N PRO A 23 7.35 -15.09 -29.26
CA PRO A 23 6.53 -14.34 -28.30
C PRO A 23 5.70 -15.24 -27.37
N GLY A 24 5.14 -16.33 -27.88
CA GLY A 24 4.40 -17.30 -27.07
C GLY A 24 5.24 -18.02 -26.01
N ALA A 25 6.51 -18.32 -26.30
CA ALA A 25 7.41 -18.93 -25.32
C ALA A 25 7.77 -17.95 -24.19
N ILE A 26 7.84 -16.64 -24.49
CA ILE A 26 8.04 -15.59 -23.48
C ILE A 26 6.80 -15.53 -22.56
N VAL A 27 5.60 -15.46 -23.14
CA VAL A 27 4.36 -15.42 -22.34
C VAL A 27 4.27 -16.64 -21.42
N VAL A 28 4.44 -17.85 -21.96
CA VAL A 28 4.43 -19.07 -21.14
C VAL A 28 5.49 -19.03 -20.03
N SER A 29 6.71 -18.58 -20.33
CA SER A 29 7.77 -18.50 -19.32
C SER A 29 7.44 -17.56 -18.15
N TRP A 30 6.73 -16.46 -18.41
CA TRP A 30 6.27 -15.55 -17.37
C TRP A 30 5.05 -16.11 -16.62
N LEU A 31 4.14 -16.78 -17.32
CA LEU A 31 2.94 -17.37 -16.71
C LEU A 31 3.27 -18.52 -15.74
N THR A 32 4.35 -19.26 -16.01
CA THR A 32 4.77 -20.43 -15.23
C THR A 32 6.05 -20.21 -14.43
N THR A 33 6.46 -18.96 -14.23
CA THR A 33 7.71 -18.63 -13.53
C THR A 33 7.65 -18.95 -12.04
N THR A 34 8.74 -19.44 -11.48
CA THR A 34 8.91 -19.57 -10.02
C THR A 34 9.93 -18.59 -9.46
N ASP A 35 10.63 -17.84 -10.31
CA ASP A 35 11.69 -16.92 -9.89
C ASP A 35 11.10 -15.70 -9.18
N HIS A 36 11.56 -15.45 -7.95
CA HIS A 36 11.08 -14.33 -7.12
C HIS A 36 11.24 -12.95 -7.77
N LYS A 37 12.24 -12.74 -8.65
CA LYS A 37 12.43 -11.46 -9.33
C LYS A 37 11.36 -11.24 -10.39
N THR A 38 11.08 -12.26 -11.20
CA THR A 38 10.03 -12.21 -12.23
C THR A 38 8.66 -12.02 -11.58
N ILE A 39 8.36 -12.75 -10.50
CA ILE A 39 7.13 -12.56 -9.71
C ILE A 39 7.08 -11.15 -9.10
N GLY A 40 8.21 -10.66 -8.57
CA GLY A 40 8.33 -9.29 -8.10
C GLY A 40 8.00 -8.27 -9.19
N THR A 41 8.53 -8.44 -10.40
CA THR A 41 8.22 -7.58 -11.55
C THR A 41 6.75 -7.65 -11.96
N LEU A 42 6.13 -8.83 -11.92
CA LEU A 42 4.70 -8.99 -12.16
C LEU A 42 3.87 -8.18 -11.15
N TYR A 43 4.17 -8.29 -9.86
CA TYR A 43 3.52 -7.50 -8.80
C TYR A 43 3.71 -5.99 -9.02
N LEU A 44 4.95 -5.53 -9.20
CA LEU A 44 5.26 -4.10 -9.36
C LEU A 44 4.55 -3.51 -10.59
N SER A 45 4.54 -4.23 -11.72
CA SER A 45 3.90 -3.77 -12.96
C SER A 45 2.38 -3.75 -12.84
N THR A 46 1.80 -4.78 -12.22
CA THR A 46 0.35 -4.89 -12.01
C THR A 46 -0.13 -3.81 -11.02
N ALA A 47 0.56 -3.66 -9.89
CA ALA A 47 0.25 -2.63 -8.91
C ALA A 47 0.36 -1.22 -9.50
N PHE A 48 1.41 -0.95 -10.29
CA PHE A 48 1.53 0.35 -10.97
C PHE A 48 0.42 0.59 -12.01
N SER A 49 -0.06 -0.46 -12.69
CA SER A 49 -1.23 -0.34 -13.57
C SER A 49 -2.48 0.04 -12.79
N PHE A 50 -2.70 -0.57 -11.62
CA PHE A 50 -3.78 -0.20 -10.71
C PHE A 50 -3.61 1.20 -10.12
N PHE A 51 -2.39 1.67 -9.87
CA PHE A 51 -2.12 3.05 -9.48
C PHE A 51 -2.60 4.04 -10.55
N VAL A 52 -2.37 3.76 -11.83
CA VAL A 52 -2.86 4.60 -12.93
C VAL A 52 -4.39 4.58 -13.00
N ILE A 53 -5.01 3.40 -12.89
CA ILE A 53 -6.48 3.26 -12.87
C ILE A 53 -7.09 4.04 -11.69
N GLY A 54 -6.52 3.88 -10.49
CA GLY A 54 -6.91 4.61 -9.29
C GLY A 54 -6.73 6.12 -9.44
N GLY A 55 -5.62 6.56 -10.04
CA GLY A 55 -5.34 7.96 -10.33
C GLY A 55 -6.35 8.58 -11.32
N ILE A 56 -6.73 7.85 -12.36
CA ILE A 56 -7.77 8.30 -13.31
C ILE A 56 -9.11 8.49 -12.60
N MET A 57 -9.53 7.52 -11.76
CA MET A 57 -10.75 7.69 -10.95
C MET A 57 -10.67 8.92 -10.03
N ALA A 58 -9.52 9.14 -9.38
CA ALA A 58 -9.32 10.32 -8.54
C ALA A 58 -9.43 11.64 -9.32
N LEU A 59 -8.86 11.70 -10.53
CA LEU A 59 -8.95 12.88 -11.39
C LEU A 59 -10.39 13.16 -11.80
N VAL A 60 -11.20 12.14 -12.11
CA VAL A 60 -12.63 12.31 -12.40
C VAL A 60 -13.36 12.84 -11.17
N LEU A 61 -13.13 12.26 -9.98
CA LEU A 61 -13.73 12.73 -8.72
C LEU A 61 -13.35 14.16 -8.37
N ARG A 62 -12.14 14.62 -8.73
CA ARG A 62 -11.70 16.01 -8.52
C ARG A 62 -12.20 16.96 -9.59
N ALA A 63 -12.33 16.51 -10.81
CA ALA A 63 -12.97 17.28 -11.87
C ALA A 63 -14.46 17.50 -11.57
N GLU A 64 -15.15 16.49 -11.00
CA GLU A 64 -16.54 16.63 -10.56
C GLU A 64 -16.69 17.71 -9.49
N LEU A 65 -15.86 17.68 -8.44
CA LEU A 65 -15.94 18.67 -7.36
C LEU A 65 -15.24 20.00 -7.66
N ALA A 66 -14.85 20.26 -8.91
CA ALA A 66 -14.19 21.51 -9.27
C ALA A 66 -15.13 22.73 -9.15
N ARG A 67 -16.46 22.52 -9.22
CA ARG A 67 -17.48 23.57 -9.09
C ARG A 67 -18.75 23.02 -8.42
N PRO A 68 -19.57 23.87 -7.80
CA PRO A 68 -20.92 23.51 -7.36
C PRO A 68 -21.81 23.00 -8.50
N GLY A 69 -22.70 22.05 -8.19
CA GLY A 69 -23.58 21.33 -9.11
C GLY A 69 -22.90 20.11 -9.74
N LEU A 70 -23.68 19.12 -10.18
CA LEU A 70 -23.17 17.97 -10.92
C LEU A 70 -22.75 18.33 -12.35
N GLN A 71 -21.56 17.90 -12.78
CA GLN A 71 -20.96 18.29 -14.07
C GLN A 71 -20.60 17.12 -15.00
N ILE A 72 -19.98 16.06 -14.47
CA ILE A 72 -19.34 15.00 -15.24
C ILE A 72 -20.00 13.65 -14.96
N VAL A 73 -20.26 13.35 -13.69
CA VAL A 73 -20.74 12.04 -13.25
C VAL A 73 -22.01 12.17 -12.41
N SER A 74 -22.86 11.15 -12.44
CA SER A 74 -24.01 11.07 -11.54
C SER A 74 -23.59 10.78 -10.10
N ASN A 75 -24.49 11.01 -9.15
CA ASN A 75 -24.27 10.65 -7.73
C ASN A 75 -23.86 9.18 -7.56
N GLU A 76 -24.52 8.28 -8.30
CA GLU A 76 -24.22 6.84 -8.22
C GLU A 76 -22.84 6.53 -8.81
N GLN A 77 -22.51 7.10 -9.96
CA GLN A 77 -21.18 6.91 -10.58
C GLN A 77 -20.06 7.48 -9.70
N TYR A 78 -20.28 8.62 -9.06
CA TYR A 78 -19.36 9.18 -8.07
C TYR A 78 -19.15 8.21 -6.90
N ASN A 79 -20.25 7.64 -6.38
CA ASN A 79 -20.22 6.68 -5.29
C ASN A 79 -19.44 5.42 -5.64
N GLN A 80 -19.64 4.89 -6.85
CA GLN A 80 -18.89 3.76 -7.37
C GLN A 80 -17.40 4.08 -7.54
N MET A 81 -17.08 5.25 -8.11
CA MET A 81 -15.70 5.65 -8.36
C MET A 81 -14.92 5.90 -7.08
N PHE A 82 -15.48 6.58 -6.06
CA PHE A 82 -14.73 6.80 -4.82
C PHE A 82 -14.55 5.49 -4.03
N THR A 83 -15.55 4.60 -4.06
CA THR A 83 -15.47 3.27 -3.45
C THR A 83 -14.33 2.47 -4.06
N MET A 84 -14.35 2.34 -5.38
CA MET A 84 -13.34 1.58 -6.11
C MET A 84 -11.97 2.26 -6.11
N HIS A 85 -11.89 3.60 -6.12
CA HIS A 85 -10.63 4.32 -5.94
C HIS A 85 -9.96 3.94 -4.62
N GLY A 86 -10.69 4.02 -3.50
CA GLY A 86 -10.15 3.65 -2.19
C GLY A 86 -9.68 2.19 -2.15
N THR A 87 -10.51 1.27 -2.65
CA THR A 87 -10.18 -0.16 -2.72
C THR A 87 -8.96 -0.44 -3.59
N VAL A 88 -8.90 0.14 -4.79
CA VAL A 88 -7.79 -0.04 -5.73
C VAL A 88 -6.49 0.49 -5.14
N MET A 89 -6.51 1.69 -4.56
CA MET A 89 -5.29 2.32 -4.02
C MET A 89 -4.72 1.56 -2.80
N LEU A 90 -5.57 1.08 -1.90
CA LEU A 90 -5.12 0.38 -0.70
C LEU A 90 -4.76 -1.09 -0.98
N LEU A 91 -5.72 -1.83 -1.53
CA LEU A 91 -5.64 -3.29 -1.59
C LEU A 91 -5.08 -3.83 -2.91
N MET A 92 -5.20 -3.07 -4.00
CA MET A 92 -4.70 -3.51 -5.32
C MET A 92 -3.38 -2.82 -5.74
N PHE A 93 -3.09 -1.66 -5.16
CA PHE A 93 -1.85 -0.92 -5.37
C PHE A 93 -0.90 -1.05 -4.18
N ALA A 94 -1.22 -0.48 -3.00
CA ALA A 94 -0.25 -0.35 -1.92
C ALA A 94 0.22 -1.69 -1.34
N THR A 95 -0.71 -2.57 -0.97
CA THR A 95 -0.39 -3.92 -0.45
C THR A 95 0.43 -4.75 -1.47
N PRO A 96 -0.01 -4.91 -2.74
CA PRO A 96 0.72 -5.70 -3.73
C PRO A 96 2.06 -5.06 -4.15
N LEU A 97 2.16 -3.73 -4.10
CA LEU A 97 3.42 -3.02 -4.37
C LEU A 97 4.49 -3.39 -3.33
N PHE A 98 4.13 -3.44 -2.04
CA PHE A 98 5.02 -3.97 -1.01
C PHE A 98 5.45 -5.41 -1.34
N VAL A 99 4.49 -6.29 -1.67
CA VAL A 99 4.78 -7.69 -2.00
C VAL A 99 5.75 -7.78 -3.19
N GLY A 100 5.62 -6.89 -4.17
CA GLY A 100 6.55 -6.77 -5.31
C GLY A 100 7.97 -6.41 -4.88
N PHE A 101 8.15 -5.37 -4.05
CA PHE A 101 9.47 -5.01 -3.53
C PHE A 101 10.07 -6.10 -2.64
N ALA A 102 9.26 -6.72 -1.78
CA ALA A 102 9.70 -7.82 -0.92
C ALA A 102 10.17 -9.01 -1.77
N ASN A 103 9.39 -9.42 -2.77
CA ASN A 103 9.79 -10.46 -3.71
C ASN A 103 11.12 -10.15 -4.39
N TRP A 104 11.31 -8.92 -4.86
CA TRP A 104 12.50 -8.56 -5.61
C TRP A 104 13.74 -8.47 -4.70
N ILE A 105 13.63 -7.73 -3.58
CA ILE A 105 14.78 -7.27 -2.80
C ILE A 105 15.08 -8.15 -1.59
N MET A 106 14.06 -8.67 -0.88
CA MET A 106 14.27 -9.35 0.40
C MET A 106 15.17 -10.60 0.25
N PRO A 107 14.93 -11.53 -0.71
CA PRO A 107 15.79 -12.70 -0.87
C PRO A 107 17.25 -12.32 -1.16
N LEU A 108 17.47 -11.27 -1.97
CA LEU A 108 18.80 -10.76 -2.29
C LEU A 108 19.50 -10.18 -1.06
N GLN A 109 18.77 -9.45 -0.23
CA GLN A 109 19.30 -8.84 1.00
C GLN A 109 19.72 -9.87 2.04
N ILE A 110 19.04 -11.02 2.10
CA ILE A 110 19.40 -12.10 3.04
C ILE A 110 20.33 -13.16 2.44
N GLY A 111 20.69 -13.04 1.16
CA GLY A 111 21.52 -14.01 0.45
C GLY A 111 20.83 -15.35 0.20
N ALA A 112 19.50 -15.37 0.13
CA ALA A 112 18.74 -16.55 -0.23
C ALA A 112 18.72 -16.72 -1.76
N PRO A 113 18.77 -17.96 -2.28
CA PRO A 113 18.71 -18.21 -3.73
C PRO A 113 17.33 -17.90 -4.33
N ASP A 114 16.28 -18.13 -3.56
CA ASP A 114 14.87 -17.87 -3.89
C ASP A 114 14.06 -17.79 -2.58
N VAL A 115 12.75 -17.63 -2.67
CA VAL A 115 11.82 -17.75 -1.53
C VAL A 115 11.57 -19.21 -1.12
N ALA A 116 11.08 -19.43 0.10
CA ALA A 116 10.87 -20.76 0.68
C ALA A 116 9.88 -21.63 -0.08
N PHE A 117 8.81 -21.02 -0.61
CA PHE A 117 7.76 -21.70 -1.37
C PHE A 117 7.55 -21.02 -2.74
N PRO A 118 8.42 -21.25 -3.74
CA PRO A 118 8.39 -20.53 -5.02
C PRO A 118 7.07 -20.69 -5.80
N ARG A 119 6.46 -21.89 -5.78
CA ARG A 119 5.17 -22.13 -6.45
C ARG A 119 4.00 -21.49 -5.70
N LEU A 120 4.04 -21.47 -4.37
CA LEU A 120 3.05 -20.79 -3.56
C LEU A 120 3.10 -19.28 -3.82
N ASN A 121 4.31 -18.73 -3.99
CA ASN A 121 4.53 -17.34 -4.35
C ASN A 121 3.87 -16.96 -5.69
N MET A 122 4.03 -17.81 -6.70
CA MET A 122 3.36 -17.61 -7.99
C MET A 122 1.83 -17.71 -7.84
N PHE A 123 1.35 -18.68 -7.06
CA PHE A 123 -0.08 -18.83 -6.80
C PHE A 123 -0.68 -17.60 -6.08
N SER A 124 0.04 -17.04 -5.09
CA SER A 124 -0.33 -15.79 -4.42
C SER A 124 -0.50 -14.63 -5.39
N TYR A 125 0.38 -14.52 -6.40
CA TYR A 125 0.24 -13.49 -7.45
C TYR A 125 -1.04 -13.67 -8.27
N TRP A 126 -1.35 -14.90 -8.68
CA TRP A 126 -2.56 -15.18 -9.45
C TRP A 126 -3.84 -14.93 -8.68
N LEU A 127 -3.88 -15.28 -7.39
CA LEU A 127 -5.00 -14.95 -6.51
C LEU A 127 -5.22 -13.43 -6.42
N PHE A 128 -4.12 -12.66 -6.27
CA PHE A 128 -4.18 -11.20 -6.29
C PHE A 128 -4.70 -10.65 -7.62
N LEU A 129 -4.14 -11.09 -8.76
CA LEU A 129 -4.53 -10.56 -10.06
C LEU A 129 -6.00 -10.88 -10.36
N PHE A 130 -6.40 -12.14 -10.23
CA PHE A 130 -7.78 -12.53 -10.53
C PHE A 130 -8.78 -11.95 -9.52
N GLY A 131 -8.41 -11.85 -8.24
CA GLY A 131 -9.24 -11.16 -7.24
C GLY A 131 -9.47 -9.68 -7.59
N SER A 132 -8.40 -8.98 -7.98
CA SER A 132 -8.47 -7.58 -8.42
C SER A 132 -9.34 -7.42 -9.67
N LEU A 133 -9.20 -8.31 -10.66
CA LEU A 133 -10.01 -8.28 -11.88
C LEU A 133 -11.48 -8.57 -11.59
N ILE A 134 -11.80 -9.50 -10.69
CA ILE A 134 -13.17 -9.80 -10.26
C ILE A 134 -13.79 -8.54 -9.61
N ALA A 135 -13.09 -7.89 -8.68
CA ALA A 135 -13.60 -6.69 -8.03
C ALA A 135 -13.81 -5.53 -9.03
N LEU A 136 -12.92 -5.34 -10.00
CA LEU A 136 -13.09 -4.33 -11.06
C LEU A 136 -14.16 -4.68 -12.08
N ALA A 137 -14.47 -5.97 -12.27
CA ALA A 137 -15.54 -6.41 -13.15
C ALA A 137 -16.93 -5.88 -12.72
N GLY A 138 -17.07 -5.36 -11.49
CA GLY A 138 -18.24 -4.60 -11.06
C GLY A 138 -18.63 -3.49 -12.04
N PHE A 139 -17.65 -2.75 -12.58
CA PHE A 139 -17.91 -1.71 -13.60
C PHE A 139 -18.48 -2.22 -14.92
N LEU A 140 -18.36 -3.53 -15.19
CA LEU A 140 -18.91 -4.17 -16.39
C LEU A 140 -20.33 -4.69 -16.17
N THR A 141 -20.84 -4.63 -14.94
CA THR A 141 -22.21 -5.04 -14.63
C THR A 141 -23.21 -3.91 -14.95
N PRO A 142 -24.49 -4.23 -15.24
CA PRO A 142 -25.49 -3.21 -15.58
C PRO A 142 -25.70 -2.15 -14.48
N ASP A 143 -25.61 -2.57 -13.22
CA ASP A 143 -25.81 -1.69 -12.05
C ASP A 143 -24.52 -1.01 -11.59
N GLY A 144 -23.38 -1.35 -12.21
CA GLY A 144 -22.06 -0.80 -11.90
C GLY A 144 -21.38 -1.43 -10.68
N ALA A 145 -20.29 -0.81 -10.24
CA ALA A 145 -19.45 -1.34 -9.16
C ALA A 145 -20.06 -1.11 -7.77
N ALA A 146 -19.39 -1.56 -6.71
CA ALA A 146 -19.78 -1.26 -5.33
C ALA A 146 -19.79 0.27 -5.07
N SER A 147 -20.83 0.79 -4.41
CA SER A 147 -21.04 2.24 -4.18
C SER A 147 -21.17 2.66 -2.71
N PHE A 148 -20.84 1.78 -1.76
CA PHE A 148 -21.01 2.01 -0.32
C PHE A 148 -19.75 2.53 0.42
N GLY A 149 -18.69 2.84 -0.33
CA GLY A 149 -17.37 3.22 0.18
C GLY A 149 -16.48 2.04 0.53
N TRP A 150 -15.16 2.25 0.47
CA TRP A 150 -14.18 1.17 0.69
C TRP A 150 -14.24 0.53 2.09
N THR A 151 -14.91 1.17 3.05
CA THR A 151 -15.14 0.66 4.41
C THR A 151 -16.23 -0.41 4.50
N GLY A 152 -17.05 -0.58 3.46
CA GLY A 152 -18.00 -1.70 3.38
C GLY A 152 -19.07 -1.75 4.47
N TYR A 153 -19.38 -0.62 5.13
CA TYR A 153 -20.22 -0.63 6.33
C TYR A 153 -21.60 -1.23 6.10
N THR A 154 -21.98 -2.18 6.95
CA THR A 154 -23.38 -2.59 7.11
C THR A 154 -24.13 -1.54 7.92
N PRO A 155 -25.43 -1.31 7.64
CA PRO A 155 -26.29 -2.06 6.72
C PRO A 155 -26.21 -1.61 5.24
N LEU A 156 -25.37 -0.62 4.90
CA LEU A 156 -25.34 -0.08 3.53
C LEU A 156 -24.85 -1.10 2.50
N SER A 157 -23.91 -1.96 2.87
CA SER A 157 -23.37 -3.03 2.02
C SER A 157 -24.23 -4.31 1.97
N GLU A 158 -25.36 -4.36 2.68
CA GLU A 158 -26.28 -5.50 2.61
C GLU A 158 -27.08 -5.52 1.31
N ALA A 159 -27.63 -6.69 0.95
CA ALA A 159 -28.42 -6.87 -0.27
C ALA A 159 -29.69 -6.00 -0.29
N THR A 160 -30.20 -5.59 0.88
CA THR A 160 -31.38 -4.71 1.00
C THR A 160 -31.11 -3.28 0.54
N ARG A 161 -29.87 -2.79 0.70
CA ARG A 161 -29.46 -1.41 0.38
C ARG A 161 -28.60 -1.32 -0.87
N SER A 162 -27.78 -2.34 -1.12
CA SER A 162 -26.90 -2.46 -2.29
C SER A 162 -27.12 -3.81 -3.00
N PRO A 163 -28.26 -4.00 -3.68
CA PRO A 163 -28.63 -5.29 -4.28
C PRO A 163 -27.80 -5.66 -5.52
N GLY A 164 -27.09 -4.71 -6.12
CA GLY A 164 -26.34 -4.91 -7.36
C GLY A 164 -25.18 -5.90 -7.23
N LEU A 165 -24.91 -6.60 -8.33
CA LEU A 165 -23.86 -7.63 -8.43
C LEU A 165 -22.45 -7.08 -8.18
N GLY A 166 -22.22 -5.78 -8.44
CA GLY A 166 -20.94 -5.12 -8.18
C GLY A 166 -20.48 -5.22 -6.72
N SER A 167 -21.42 -5.26 -5.77
CA SER A 167 -21.12 -5.45 -4.35
C SER A 167 -20.56 -6.86 -4.08
N ASP A 168 -21.15 -7.90 -4.66
CA ASP A 168 -20.72 -9.29 -4.47
C ASP A 168 -19.36 -9.54 -5.14
N LEU A 169 -19.15 -8.97 -6.33
CA LEU A 169 -17.88 -9.02 -7.04
C LEU A 169 -16.77 -8.31 -6.25
N TRP A 170 -17.08 -7.19 -5.62
CA TRP A 170 -16.16 -6.52 -4.70
C TRP A 170 -15.81 -7.46 -3.53
N ILE A 171 -16.79 -8.00 -2.81
CA ILE A 171 -16.58 -8.87 -1.65
C ILE A 171 -15.72 -10.09 -2.02
N MET A 172 -16.11 -10.82 -3.05
CA MET A 172 -15.43 -12.05 -3.46
C MET A 172 -14.05 -11.77 -4.07
N GLY A 173 -13.90 -10.68 -4.82
CA GLY A 173 -12.60 -10.25 -5.34
C GLY A 173 -11.62 -9.92 -4.21
N LEU A 174 -12.08 -9.20 -3.19
CA LEU A 174 -11.28 -8.87 -2.01
C LEU A 174 -10.91 -10.10 -1.17
N ALA A 175 -11.85 -11.05 -1.00
CA ALA A 175 -11.56 -12.30 -0.30
C ALA A 175 -10.48 -13.11 -1.03
N PHE A 176 -10.57 -13.21 -2.36
CA PHE A 176 -9.62 -13.98 -3.17
C PHE A 176 -8.20 -13.41 -3.12
N GLN A 177 -8.04 -12.09 -3.30
CA GLN A 177 -6.73 -11.44 -3.13
C GLN A 177 -6.20 -11.58 -1.69
N GLY A 178 -7.09 -11.56 -0.68
CA GLY A 178 -6.72 -11.67 0.72
C GLY A 178 -6.01 -12.98 1.03
N PHE A 179 -6.50 -14.10 0.47
CA PHE A 179 -5.81 -15.38 0.55
C PHE A 179 -4.43 -15.33 -0.11
N GLY A 180 -4.30 -14.66 -1.26
CA GLY A 180 -3.01 -14.45 -1.91
C GLY A 180 -2.00 -13.77 -0.98
N THR A 181 -2.40 -12.68 -0.32
CA THR A 181 -1.57 -11.93 0.63
C THR A 181 -1.19 -12.77 1.85
N ILE A 182 -2.13 -13.52 2.43
CA ILE A 182 -1.86 -14.43 3.56
C ILE A 182 -0.77 -15.46 3.19
N LEU A 183 -0.93 -16.14 2.06
CA LEU A 183 0.01 -17.16 1.60
C LEU A 183 1.40 -16.56 1.28
N GLY A 184 1.43 -15.36 0.72
CA GLY A 184 2.67 -14.61 0.46
C GLY A 184 3.41 -14.28 1.76
N SER A 185 2.69 -13.88 2.82
CA SER A 185 3.29 -13.58 4.11
C SER A 185 3.87 -14.80 4.82
N VAL A 186 3.19 -15.96 4.76
CA VAL A 186 3.77 -17.23 5.24
C VAL A 186 5.10 -17.48 4.55
N ASN A 187 5.13 -17.34 3.22
CA ASN A 187 6.33 -17.56 2.42
C ASN A 187 7.47 -16.61 2.80
N PHE A 188 7.21 -15.30 2.91
CA PHE A 188 8.25 -14.35 3.32
C PHE A 188 8.77 -14.59 4.73
N ILE A 189 7.90 -14.87 5.70
CA ILE A 189 8.32 -15.18 7.08
C ILE A 189 9.23 -16.41 7.08
N THR A 190 8.81 -17.50 6.44
CA THR A 190 9.61 -18.74 6.37
C THR A 190 10.94 -18.49 5.67
N THR A 191 10.95 -17.73 4.59
CA THR A 191 12.18 -17.37 3.85
C THR A 191 13.13 -16.60 4.76
N ILE A 192 12.64 -15.55 5.42
CA ILE A 192 13.44 -14.70 6.29
C ILE A 192 13.97 -15.51 7.48
N ILE A 193 13.18 -16.37 8.11
CA ILE A 193 13.60 -17.09 9.31
C ILE A 193 14.58 -18.23 8.98
N CYS A 194 14.35 -18.97 7.90
CA CYS A 194 15.00 -20.25 7.66
C CYS A 194 16.06 -20.23 6.55
N MET A 195 16.10 -19.23 5.66
CA MET A 195 16.93 -19.26 4.44
C MET A 195 18.01 -18.19 4.37
N ARG A 196 18.31 -17.50 5.48
CA ARG A 196 19.37 -16.49 5.51
C ARG A 196 20.75 -17.10 5.28
N ALA A 197 21.63 -16.31 4.67
CA ALA A 197 23.03 -16.65 4.52
C ALA A 197 23.71 -16.96 5.87
N PRO A 198 24.64 -17.93 5.90
CA PRO A 198 25.41 -18.26 7.10
C PRO A 198 26.10 -17.02 7.70
N GLY A 199 26.01 -16.84 9.02
CA GLY A 199 26.60 -15.72 9.74
C GLY A 199 25.72 -14.45 9.85
N MET A 200 24.59 -14.41 9.14
CA MET A 200 23.58 -13.36 9.30
C MET A 200 22.62 -13.69 10.45
N THR A 201 22.88 -13.12 11.63
CA THR A 201 21.95 -13.18 12.77
C THR A 201 20.76 -12.25 12.54
N MET A 202 19.67 -12.44 13.31
CA MET A 202 18.48 -11.57 13.25
C MET A 202 18.84 -10.08 13.32
N PHE A 203 19.68 -9.70 14.28
CA PHE A 203 20.11 -8.32 14.49
C PHE A 203 21.24 -7.87 13.56
N ARG A 204 21.48 -8.57 12.45
CA ARG A 204 22.37 -8.13 11.36
C ARG A 204 21.64 -8.00 10.01
N MET A 205 20.34 -8.27 9.97
CA MET A 205 19.54 -8.14 8.75
C MET A 205 19.32 -6.66 8.37
N PRO A 206 19.19 -6.34 7.08
CA PRO A 206 18.76 -5.00 6.65
C PRO A 206 17.42 -4.59 7.27
N ILE A 207 17.21 -3.27 7.43
CA ILE A 207 16.00 -2.74 8.06
C ILE A 207 14.78 -3.00 7.16
N PHE A 208 14.95 -2.96 5.84
CA PHE A 208 13.89 -3.37 4.91
C PHE A 208 13.41 -4.81 5.20
N THR A 209 14.32 -5.78 5.30
CA THR A 209 13.97 -7.18 5.64
C THR A 209 13.26 -7.30 6.99
N TRP A 210 13.69 -6.57 8.03
CA TRP A 210 12.96 -6.53 9.31
C TRP A 210 11.53 -6.02 9.16
N ASN A 211 11.32 -5.00 8.34
CA ASN A 211 9.99 -4.48 8.07
C ASN A 211 9.16 -5.47 7.24
N VAL A 212 9.75 -6.17 6.26
CA VAL A 212 9.05 -7.27 5.54
C VAL A 212 8.62 -8.36 6.51
N LEU A 213 9.48 -8.76 7.46
CA LEU A 213 9.14 -9.77 8.46
C LEU A 213 7.93 -9.37 9.31
N LEU A 214 7.97 -8.17 9.91
CA LEU A 214 6.88 -7.70 10.77
C LEU A 214 5.60 -7.39 9.99
N THR A 215 5.73 -6.94 8.75
CA THR A 215 4.59 -6.81 7.82
C THR A 215 3.94 -8.17 7.56
N GLY A 216 4.76 -9.20 7.33
CA GLY A 216 4.28 -10.58 7.20
C GLY A 216 3.49 -11.04 8.42
N VAL A 217 4.00 -10.76 9.62
CA VAL A 217 3.31 -11.11 10.89
C VAL A 217 1.98 -10.39 11.01
N LEU A 218 1.92 -9.09 10.72
CA LEU A 218 0.67 -8.32 10.76
C LEU A 218 -0.35 -8.85 9.76
N VAL A 219 0.06 -9.22 8.54
CA VAL A 219 -0.84 -9.83 7.55
C VAL A 219 -1.49 -11.09 8.12
N LEU A 220 -0.72 -11.98 8.76
CA LEU A 220 -1.25 -13.21 9.32
C LEU A 220 -2.22 -12.98 10.48
N LEU A 221 -2.12 -11.86 11.19
CA LEU A 221 -3.04 -11.47 12.26
C LEU A 221 -4.31 -10.79 11.73
N ALA A 222 -4.19 -9.95 10.70
CA ALA A 222 -5.25 -9.05 10.26
C ALA A 222 -6.09 -9.59 9.09
N PHE A 223 -5.45 -10.15 8.06
CA PHE A 223 -6.15 -10.55 6.83
C PHE A 223 -7.14 -11.71 7.01
N PRO A 224 -6.89 -12.71 7.87
CA PRO A 224 -7.90 -13.74 8.15
C PRO A 224 -9.21 -13.16 8.71
N VAL A 225 -9.13 -12.08 9.51
CA VAL A 225 -10.31 -11.40 10.05
C VAL A 225 -11.10 -10.71 8.94
N LEU A 226 -10.43 -10.04 7.99
CA LEU A 226 -11.09 -9.49 6.82
C LEU A 226 -11.77 -10.58 5.99
N ALA A 227 -11.06 -11.68 5.70
CA ALA A 227 -11.60 -12.77 4.91
C ALA A 227 -12.86 -13.36 5.56
N ALA A 228 -12.83 -13.58 6.88
CA ALA A 228 -13.99 -14.04 7.63
C ALA A 228 -15.14 -13.02 7.57
N ALA A 229 -14.86 -11.72 7.74
CA ALA A 229 -15.88 -10.68 7.70
C ALA A 229 -16.54 -10.56 6.32
N LEU A 230 -15.74 -10.54 5.25
CA LEU A 230 -16.23 -10.50 3.87
C LEU A 230 -17.06 -11.73 3.52
N LEU A 231 -16.59 -12.93 3.88
CA LEU A 231 -17.35 -14.16 3.60
C LEU A 231 -18.64 -14.21 4.41
N ALA A 232 -18.65 -13.76 5.66
CA ALA A 232 -19.89 -13.64 6.43
C ALA A 232 -20.87 -12.63 5.79
N LEU A 233 -20.36 -11.50 5.27
CA LEU A 233 -21.20 -10.52 4.57
C LEU A 233 -21.77 -11.09 3.27
N GLU A 234 -20.98 -11.85 2.50
CA GLU A 234 -21.51 -12.53 1.31
C GLU A 234 -22.59 -13.54 1.69
N VAL A 235 -22.43 -14.23 2.83
CA VAL A 235 -23.42 -15.19 3.31
C VAL A 235 -24.72 -14.49 3.74
N ASP A 236 -24.64 -13.34 4.41
CA ASP A 236 -25.81 -12.50 4.70
C ASP A 236 -26.50 -12.07 3.40
N ARG A 237 -25.72 -11.63 2.40
CA ARG A 237 -26.25 -11.15 1.11
C ARG A 237 -26.89 -12.22 0.23
N LYS A 238 -26.35 -13.45 0.21
CA LYS A 238 -26.75 -14.51 -0.72
C LYS A 238 -27.56 -15.63 -0.12
N PHE A 239 -27.31 -15.95 1.14
CA PHE A 239 -27.93 -17.09 1.81
C PHE A 239 -28.89 -16.67 2.93
N GLY A 240 -29.07 -15.36 3.15
CA GLY A 240 -29.99 -14.83 4.15
C GLY A 240 -29.55 -15.17 5.58
N ALA A 241 -28.24 -15.23 5.82
CA ALA A 241 -27.76 -15.17 7.19
C ALA A 241 -28.00 -13.76 7.78
N HIS A 242 -27.92 -13.68 9.10
CA HIS A 242 -28.23 -12.50 9.89
C HIS A 242 -27.04 -12.11 10.77
N VAL A 243 -25.80 -12.25 10.27
CA VAL A 243 -24.59 -11.98 11.05
C VAL A 243 -24.44 -10.47 11.32
N TYR A 244 -24.74 -9.65 10.33
CA TYR A 244 -24.54 -8.20 10.36
C TYR A 244 -25.82 -7.37 10.43
N ASP A 245 -26.97 -8.02 10.65
CA ASP A 245 -28.26 -7.39 10.89
C ASP A 245 -28.17 -6.26 11.93
N ALA A 246 -28.71 -5.10 11.60
CA ALA A 246 -28.72 -3.96 12.51
C ALA A 246 -29.42 -4.27 13.85
N SER A 247 -30.45 -5.13 13.85
CA SER A 247 -31.24 -5.47 15.05
C SER A 247 -30.49 -6.28 16.10
N ASN A 248 -29.39 -6.97 15.73
CA ASN A 248 -28.59 -7.75 16.68
C ASN A 248 -27.22 -7.12 16.98
N GLY A 249 -27.00 -5.86 16.57
CA GLY A 249 -25.72 -5.15 16.74
C GLY A 249 -24.72 -5.38 15.62
N GLY A 250 -25.13 -6.03 14.53
CA GLY A 250 -24.28 -6.39 13.41
C GLY A 250 -23.53 -5.24 12.73
N ALA A 251 -24.10 -4.03 12.71
CA ALA A 251 -23.42 -2.83 12.20
C ALA A 251 -22.13 -2.49 12.99
N LEU A 252 -22.16 -2.60 14.32
CA LEU A 252 -20.96 -2.39 15.16
C LEU A 252 -20.01 -3.58 15.10
N LEU A 253 -20.55 -4.80 14.98
CA LEU A 253 -19.74 -6.00 14.78
C LEU A 253 -18.90 -5.88 13.50
N TRP A 254 -19.51 -5.45 12.39
CA TRP A 254 -18.80 -5.19 11.14
C TRP A 254 -17.68 -4.16 11.36
N GLN A 255 -17.98 -3.01 11.96
CA GLN A 255 -16.99 -1.96 12.17
C GLN A 255 -15.80 -2.44 13.00
N HIS A 256 -16.04 -3.19 14.08
CA HIS A 256 -14.95 -3.74 14.89
C HIS A 256 -14.09 -4.73 14.10
N LEU A 257 -14.69 -5.67 13.36
CA LEU A 257 -13.94 -6.65 12.57
C LEU A 257 -13.19 -6.00 11.42
N PHE A 258 -13.85 -5.10 10.69
CA PHE A 258 -13.27 -4.37 9.57
C PHE A 258 -12.10 -3.51 10.03
N TRP A 259 -12.24 -2.74 11.11
CA TRP A 259 -11.15 -1.88 11.57
C TRP A 259 -10.04 -2.66 12.27
N PHE A 260 -10.36 -3.78 12.95
CA PHE A 260 -9.34 -4.68 13.47
C PHE A 260 -8.43 -5.21 12.35
N PHE A 261 -8.96 -5.39 11.14
CA PHE A 261 -8.15 -5.56 9.94
C PHE A 261 -7.52 -4.24 9.47
N GLY A 262 -8.33 -3.21 9.29
CA GLY A 262 -8.00 -2.02 8.51
C GLY A 262 -6.90 -1.17 9.15
N HIS A 263 -6.84 -1.09 10.48
CA HIS A 263 -5.78 -0.32 11.11
C HIS A 263 -4.41 -1.03 11.08
N PRO A 264 -4.30 -2.35 11.36
CA PRO A 264 -3.08 -3.08 11.02
C PRO A 264 -2.73 -3.01 9.53
N GLU A 265 -3.71 -3.00 8.62
CA GLU A 265 -3.46 -2.87 7.18
C GLU A 265 -2.73 -1.58 6.82
N VAL A 266 -3.09 -0.44 7.42
CA VAL A 266 -2.37 0.81 7.15
C VAL A 266 -0.89 0.74 7.57
N TYR A 267 -0.56 -0.11 8.56
CA TYR A 267 0.83 -0.38 8.93
C TYR A 267 1.50 -1.44 8.05
N ILE A 268 0.74 -2.42 7.55
CA ILE A 268 1.22 -3.37 6.54
C ILE A 268 1.68 -2.63 5.28
N ILE A 269 0.97 -1.58 4.88
CA ILE A 269 1.38 -0.72 3.76
C ILE A 269 2.37 0.39 4.16
N ALA A 270 2.68 0.60 5.44
CA ALA A 270 3.62 1.65 5.86
C ALA A 270 5.02 1.10 6.16
N LEU A 271 5.10 0.01 6.93
CA LEU A 271 6.36 -0.53 7.44
C LEU A 271 7.38 -0.87 6.33
N PRO A 272 7.02 -1.55 5.23
CA PRO A 272 7.98 -1.89 4.18
C PRO A 272 8.59 -0.65 3.53
N PHE A 273 7.80 0.40 3.34
CA PHE A 273 8.23 1.65 2.73
C PHE A 273 9.09 2.49 3.67
N PHE A 274 8.83 2.46 4.98
CA PHE A 274 9.81 2.91 5.98
C PHE A 274 11.13 2.14 5.85
N GLY A 275 11.06 0.87 5.44
CA GLY A 275 12.23 0.04 5.15
C GLY A 275 13.00 0.56 3.95
N ILE A 276 12.32 0.84 2.84
CA ILE A 276 12.93 1.42 1.63
C ILE A 276 13.68 2.70 1.98
N VAL A 277 13.03 3.64 2.67
CA VAL A 277 13.65 4.89 3.09
C VAL A 277 14.85 4.65 4.03
N SER A 278 14.76 3.66 4.92
CA SER A 278 15.85 3.28 5.81
C SER A 278 17.06 2.67 5.10
N GLU A 279 16.90 2.13 3.88
CA GLU A 279 18.00 1.64 3.04
C GLU A 279 18.59 2.77 2.18
N VAL A 280 17.75 3.69 1.69
CA VAL A 280 18.17 4.80 0.80
C VAL A 280 18.98 5.84 1.58
N ILE A 281 18.47 6.33 2.71
CA ILE A 281 19.10 7.41 3.49
C ILE A 281 20.58 7.15 3.82
N PRO A 282 20.98 5.99 4.40
CA PRO A 282 22.38 5.77 4.79
C PRO A 282 23.33 5.73 3.57
N VAL A 283 22.87 5.26 2.42
CA VAL A 283 23.68 5.22 1.19
C VAL A 283 23.98 6.62 0.68
N PHE A 284 22.96 7.47 0.58
CA PHE A 284 23.13 8.85 0.10
C PHE A 284 23.67 9.82 1.16
N ALA A 285 23.60 9.48 2.45
CA ALA A 285 24.27 10.17 3.54
C ALA A 285 25.72 9.70 3.76
N ARG A 286 26.13 8.59 3.12
CA ARG A 286 27.44 7.94 3.27
C ARG A 286 27.77 7.65 4.74
N LYS A 287 26.77 7.22 5.51
CA LYS A 287 26.86 7.00 6.95
C LYS A 287 26.01 5.78 7.35
N PRO A 288 26.46 4.97 8.32
CA PRO A 288 25.61 3.94 8.90
C PRO A 288 24.29 4.52 9.43
N ILE A 289 23.22 3.72 9.33
CA ILE A 289 21.92 4.09 9.89
C ILE A 289 22.06 4.36 11.40
N PHE A 290 21.65 5.54 11.83
CA PHE A 290 21.74 5.93 13.23
C PHE A 290 20.70 5.16 14.06
N GLY A 291 21.15 4.53 15.14
CA GLY A 291 20.28 3.82 16.09
C GLY A 291 19.55 2.61 15.49
N TYR A 292 20.26 1.75 14.76
CA TYR A 292 19.74 0.51 14.17
C TYR A 292 18.87 -0.33 15.13
N LEU A 293 19.32 -0.58 16.37
CA LEU A 293 18.52 -1.32 17.36
C LEU A 293 17.25 -0.56 17.78
N GLY A 294 17.35 0.77 17.87
CA GLY A 294 16.19 1.64 18.13
C GLY A 294 15.17 1.58 17.01
N LEU A 295 15.60 1.53 15.74
CA LEU A 295 14.71 1.35 14.59
C LEU A 295 13.99 0.01 14.62
N ILE A 296 14.69 -1.08 14.95
CA ILE A 296 14.06 -2.40 15.07
C ILE A 296 13.06 -2.42 16.22
N GLY A 297 13.46 -1.94 17.41
CA GLY A 297 12.58 -1.85 18.57
C GLY A 297 11.33 -1.00 18.30
N ALA A 298 11.49 0.13 17.62
CA ALA A 298 10.38 0.97 17.18
C ALA A 298 9.45 0.23 16.22
N THR A 299 9.99 -0.54 15.28
CA THR A 299 9.17 -1.34 14.34
C THR A 299 8.38 -2.43 15.05
N ILE A 300 9.00 -3.14 16.01
CA ILE A 300 8.32 -4.14 16.83
C ILE A 300 7.20 -3.50 17.64
N ALA A 301 7.45 -2.33 18.25
CA ALA A 301 6.45 -1.60 19.01
C ALA A 301 5.27 -1.13 18.14
N ILE A 302 5.54 -0.61 16.94
CA ILE A 302 4.48 -0.24 15.97
C ILE A 302 3.64 -1.46 15.61
N ALA A 303 4.28 -2.57 15.24
CA ALA A 303 3.57 -3.79 14.88
C ALA A 303 2.69 -4.29 16.05
N GLY A 304 3.23 -4.37 17.27
CA GLY A 304 2.47 -4.78 18.45
C GLY A 304 1.32 -3.84 18.79
N LEU A 305 1.51 -2.52 18.72
CA LEU A 305 0.48 -1.55 19.02
C LEU A 305 -0.60 -1.48 17.92
N SER A 306 -0.25 -1.73 16.65
CA SER A 306 -1.18 -1.62 15.52
C SER A 306 -2.42 -2.51 15.66
N VAL A 307 -2.30 -3.68 16.29
CA VAL A 307 -3.43 -4.60 16.55
C VAL A 307 -4.26 -4.23 17.78
N THR A 308 -3.91 -3.14 18.48
CA THR A 308 -4.56 -2.71 19.74
C THR A 308 -5.26 -1.35 19.66
N VAL A 309 -5.19 -0.66 18.51
CA VAL A 309 -5.66 0.74 18.37
C VAL A 309 -6.83 0.92 17.40
N TRP A 310 -7.32 -0.17 16.79
CA TRP A 310 -8.23 -0.11 15.63
C TRP A 310 -9.48 0.73 15.82
N ALA A 311 -10.05 0.75 17.03
CA ALA A 311 -11.33 1.38 17.27
C ALA A 311 -11.26 2.91 17.35
N HIS A 312 -10.10 3.53 17.13
CA HIS A 312 -10.04 4.98 16.92
C HIS A 312 -10.80 5.45 15.68
N HIS A 313 -11.06 4.55 14.72
CA HIS A 313 -11.88 4.86 13.55
C HIS A 313 -13.38 4.90 13.85
N MET A 314 -13.75 4.63 15.10
CA MET A 314 -15.13 4.46 15.57
C MET A 314 -15.47 5.45 16.68
N PHE A 315 -14.67 6.49 16.92
CA PHE A 315 -14.92 7.44 18.01
C PHE A 315 -16.31 8.08 17.94
N ALA A 316 -16.74 8.46 16.72
CA ALA A 316 -18.05 9.04 16.47
C ALA A 316 -19.25 8.09 16.74
N THR A 317 -19.02 6.79 16.91
CA THR A 317 -20.11 5.81 17.10
C THR A 317 -20.70 5.84 18.52
N GLY A 318 -19.97 6.38 19.50
CA GLY A 318 -20.33 6.29 20.92
C GLY A 318 -20.28 4.87 21.50
N ALA A 319 -19.75 3.89 20.76
CA ALA A 319 -19.78 2.47 21.12
C ALA A 319 -18.41 1.87 21.46
N VAL A 320 -17.41 2.71 21.76
CA VAL A 320 -16.03 2.28 22.02
C VAL A 320 -15.47 2.91 23.29
N LEU A 321 -14.49 2.25 23.92
CA LEU A 321 -13.83 2.77 25.11
C LEU A 321 -12.85 3.90 24.74
N LEU A 322 -13.38 5.12 24.59
CA LEU A 322 -12.65 6.28 24.06
C LEU A 322 -11.28 6.52 24.74
N PRO A 323 -11.15 6.56 26.09
CA PRO A 323 -9.86 6.89 26.70
C PRO A 323 -8.77 5.86 26.40
N PHE A 324 -9.13 4.57 26.33
CA PHE A 324 -8.19 3.50 26.01
C PHE A 324 -7.66 3.62 24.58
N PHE A 325 -8.57 3.70 23.60
CA PHE A 325 -8.17 3.75 22.20
C PHE A 325 -7.47 5.07 21.83
N SER A 326 -7.87 6.19 22.44
CA SER A 326 -7.17 7.47 22.29
C SER A 326 -5.74 7.39 22.85
N PHE A 327 -5.57 6.92 24.09
CA PHE A 327 -4.25 6.77 24.71
C PHE A 327 -3.32 5.87 23.90
N MET A 328 -3.81 4.69 23.48
CA MET A 328 -3.02 3.74 22.71
C MET A 328 -2.66 4.31 21.32
N THR A 329 -3.53 5.12 20.72
CA THR A 329 -3.24 5.82 19.45
C THR A 329 -2.21 6.94 19.63
N PHE A 330 -2.19 7.65 20.76
CA PHE A 330 -1.05 8.55 21.04
C PHE A 330 0.25 7.77 21.26
N LEU A 331 0.17 6.61 21.90
CA LEU A 331 1.34 5.80 22.21
C LEU A 331 2.05 5.30 20.94
N ILE A 332 1.32 4.93 19.87
CA ILE A 332 1.94 4.47 18.61
C ILE A 332 2.67 5.58 17.84
N ALA A 333 2.33 6.85 18.11
CA ALA A 333 3.05 7.98 17.53
C ALA A 333 4.50 8.07 18.05
N ILE A 334 4.78 7.60 19.28
CA ILE A 334 6.11 7.67 19.90
C ILE A 334 7.14 6.80 19.14
N PRO A 335 6.93 5.49 18.92
CA PRO A 335 7.83 4.68 18.09
C PRO A 335 8.03 5.23 16.67
N THR A 336 6.99 5.80 16.08
CA THR A 336 7.08 6.44 14.76
C THR A 336 7.98 7.68 14.81
N GLY A 337 7.85 8.50 15.86
CA GLY A 337 8.74 9.62 16.12
C GLY A 337 10.21 9.20 16.30
N VAL A 338 10.46 8.08 16.99
CA VAL A 338 11.81 7.50 17.13
C VAL A 338 12.40 7.24 15.74
N LYS A 339 11.66 6.60 14.82
CA LYS A 339 12.12 6.40 13.43
C LYS A 339 12.49 7.70 12.72
N PHE A 340 11.70 8.76 12.89
CA PHE A 340 12.01 10.09 12.35
C PHE A 340 13.33 10.66 12.85
N PHE A 341 13.57 10.58 14.16
CA PHE A 341 14.84 11.00 14.73
C PHE A 341 16.00 10.12 14.28
N ASN A 342 15.77 8.82 14.06
CA ASN A 342 16.79 7.93 13.50
C ASN A 342 17.20 8.31 12.07
N TRP A 343 16.22 8.58 11.19
CA TRP A 343 16.51 9.05 9.83
C TRP A 343 17.22 10.40 9.82
N THR A 344 16.72 11.35 10.62
CA THR A 344 17.34 12.68 10.78
C THR A 344 18.77 12.56 11.32
N GLY A 345 19.00 11.72 12.34
CA GLY A 345 20.31 11.45 12.91
C GLY A 345 21.26 10.73 11.94
N THR A 346 20.73 9.99 10.96
CA THR A 346 21.51 9.39 9.88
C THR A 346 21.97 10.45 8.87
N MET A 347 21.08 11.38 8.50
CA MET A 347 21.44 12.50 7.62
C MET A 347 22.38 13.51 8.30
N TRP A 348 22.25 13.68 9.62
CA TRP A 348 23.05 14.62 10.41
C TRP A 348 24.54 14.29 10.37
N ARG A 349 25.35 15.29 9.98
CA ARG A 349 26.79 15.17 9.74
C ARG A 349 27.16 14.09 8.72
N GLY A 350 26.24 13.70 7.85
CA GLY A 350 26.51 12.89 6.66
C GLY A 350 27.00 13.75 5.49
N SER A 351 27.56 13.10 4.48
CA SER A 351 27.88 13.74 3.19
C SER A 351 26.73 13.46 2.24
N LEU A 352 25.72 14.34 2.25
CA LEU A 352 24.49 14.17 1.50
C LEU A 352 24.68 14.48 0.02
N SER A 353 24.15 13.61 -0.84
CA SER A 353 23.91 13.92 -2.24
C SER A 353 22.41 13.74 -2.58
N PHE A 354 21.87 14.67 -3.37
CA PHE A 354 20.44 14.76 -3.68
C PHE A 354 20.15 14.30 -5.11
N GLU A 355 20.57 13.08 -5.40
CA GLU A 355 20.03 12.30 -6.51
C GLU A 355 18.56 11.94 -6.24
N THR A 356 17.86 11.53 -7.29
CA THR A 356 16.41 11.33 -7.28
C THR A 356 15.90 10.44 -6.13
N PRO A 357 16.51 9.28 -5.80
CA PRO A 357 16.05 8.46 -4.68
C PRO A 357 16.04 9.19 -3.34
N MET A 358 17.08 10.00 -3.07
CA MET A 358 17.21 10.77 -1.83
C MET A 358 16.21 11.91 -1.77
N LEU A 359 15.92 12.58 -2.90
CA LEU A 359 14.87 13.61 -2.98
C LEU A 359 13.50 13.03 -2.61
N TRP A 360 13.15 11.87 -3.17
CA TRP A 360 11.90 11.18 -2.80
C TRP A 360 11.85 10.79 -1.31
N SER A 361 12.96 10.31 -0.74
CA SER A 361 13.05 10.01 0.70
C SER A 361 12.85 11.25 1.57
N VAL A 362 13.41 12.41 1.18
CA VAL A 362 13.19 13.67 1.91
C VAL A 362 11.77 14.19 1.72
N GLY A 363 11.20 14.08 0.52
CA GLY A 363 9.79 14.39 0.27
C GLY A 363 8.88 13.56 1.17
N PHE A 364 9.13 12.24 1.28
CA PHE A 364 8.46 11.37 2.24
C PHE A 364 8.56 11.92 3.68
N LEU A 365 9.76 12.27 4.15
CA LEU A 365 9.93 12.78 5.51
C LEU A 365 9.09 14.05 5.76
N VAL A 366 9.08 14.99 4.80
CA VAL A 366 8.30 16.23 4.92
C VAL A 366 6.80 15.95 4.90
N THR A 367 6.32 15.22 3.90
CA THR A 367 4.89 14.96 3.71
C THR A 367 4.34 14.11 4.86
N PHE A 368 5.05 13.06 5.26
CA PHE A 368 4.63 12.20 6.37
C PHE A 368 4.70 12.93 7.71
N LEU A 369 5.66 13.83 7.95
CA LEU A 369 5.70 14.62 9.18
C LEU A 369 4.43 15.46 9.32
N PHE A 370 4.02 16.19 8.28
CA PHE A 370 2.78 16.96 8.33
C PHE A 370 1.54 16.07 8.50
N GLY A 371 1.47 14.92 7.82
CA GLY A 371 0.40 13.95 8.04
C GLY A 371 0.37 13.38 9.46
N GLY A 372 1.54 13.09 10.03
CA GLY A 372 1.67 12.58 11.39
C GLY A 372 1.18 13.58 12.44
N LEU A 373 1.45 14.88 12.25
CA LEU A 373 0.96 15.94 13.13
C LEU A 373 -0.58 16.02 13.12
N THR A 374 -1.21 15.86 11.95
CA THR A 374 -2.68 15.84 11.86
C THR A 374 -3.28 14.55 12.42
N GLY A 375 -2.54 13.45 12.44
CA GLY A 375 -2.94 12.21 13.10
C GLY A 375 -3.07 12.35 14.62
N VAL A 376 -2.24 13.18 15.25
CA VAL A 376 -2.36 13.49 16.69
C VAL A 376 -3.67 14.21 16.99
N ILE A 377 -4.17 15.04 16.07
CA ILE A 377 -5.47 15.71 16.20
C ILE A 377 -6.58 14.65 16.15
N LEU A 378 -6.55 13.75 15.17
CA LEU A 378 -7.55 12.68 15.00
C LEU A 378 -7.52 11.62 16.12
N ALA A 379 -6.36 11.43 16.77
CA ALA A 379 -6.25 10.55 17.93
C ALA A 379 -6.97 11.06 19.19
N SER A 380 -7.42 12.32 19.18
CA SER A 380 -8.15 12.97 20.26
C SER A 380 -9.65 12.97 20.00
N PRO A 381 -10.47 12.16 20.71
CA PRO A 381 -11.92 12.14 20.53
C PRO A 381 -12.62 13.51 20.51
N PRO A 382 -12.34 14.47 21.42
CA PRO A 382 -13.03 15.76 21.38
C PRO A 382 -12.72 16.59 20.13
N LEU A 383 -11.54 16.39 19.50
CA LEU A 383 -11.22 17.03 18.24
C LEU A 383 -11.81 16.22 17.08
N ASP A 384 -11.67 14.90 17.13
CA ASP A 384 -12.16 13.97 16.11
C ASP A 384 -13.68 14.08 15.91
N PHE A 385 -14.48 14.32 16.95
CA PHE A 385 -15.93 14.48 16.80
C PHE A 385 -16.35 15.54 15.78
N HIS A 386 -15.54 16.58 15.57
CA HIS A 386 -15.79 17.60 14.54
C HIS A 386 -15.27 17.19 13.15
N VAL A 387 -14.12 16.53 13.10
CA VAL A 387 -13.40 16.25 11.84
C VAL A 387 -13.58 14.83 11.32
N THR A 388 -14.26 13.98 12.09
CA THR A 388 -14.63 12.63 11.71
C THR A 388 -15.47 12.68 10.45
N ASP A 389 -15.09 11.87 9.45
CA ASP A 389 -15.75 11.84 8.14
C ASP A 389 -15.82 13.20 7.40
N SER A 390 -14.92 14.14 7.70
CA SER A 390 -14.74 15.35 6.90
C SER A 390 -13.57 15.25 5.91
N TYR A 391 -13.37 16.28 5.10
CA TYR A 391 -12.18 16.38 4.25
C TYR A 391 -10.85 16.42 5.04
N PHE A 392 -10.89 16.67 6.35
CA PHE A 392 -9.71 16.69 7.20
C PHE A 392 -9.13 15.27 7.34
N VAL A 393 -9.97 14.26 7.62
CA VAL A 393 -9.50 12.87 7.68
C VAL A 393 -9.06 12.36 6.30
N VAL A 394 -9.71 12.82 5.22
CA VAL A 394 -9.28 12.52 3.84
C VAL A 394 -7.88 13.08 3.60
N ALA A 395 -7.65 14.35 3.92
CA ALA A 395 -6.37 15.01 3.75
C ALA A 395 -5.26 14.39 4.60
N HIS A 396 -5.55 14.11 5.88
CA HIS A 396 -4.64 13.41 6.79
C HIS A 396 -4.19 12.08 6.20
N PHE A 397 -5.16 11.25 5.81
CA PHE A 397 -4.88 9.92 5.29
C PHE A 397 -4.07 9.97 4.00
N HIS A 398 -4.37 10.90 3.10
CA HIS A 398 -3.56 11.09 1.89
C HIS A 398 -2.15 11.58 2.21
N TYR A 399 -1.96 12.51 3.16
CA TYR A 399 -0.61 12.93 3.59
C TYR A 399 0.21 11.77 4.13
N VAL A 400 -0.40 10.91 4.95
CA VAL A 400 0.29 9.77 5.55
C VAL A 400 0.55 8.67 4.52
N VAL A 401 -0.49 8.19 3.83
CA VAL A 401 -0.38 7.03 2.94
C VAL A 401 0.27 7.38 1.61
N PHE A 402 -0.08 8.50 0.98
CA PHE A 402 0.57 8.88 -0.28
C PHE A 402 2.04 9.23 -0.03
N GLY A 403 2.34 9.94 1.06
CA GLY A 403 3.71 10.18 1.51
C GLY A 403 4.46 8.85 1.74
N THR A 404 3.90 7.93 2.51
CA THR A 404 4.59 6.66 2.82
C THR A 404 4.74 5.78 1.60
N VAL A 405 3.66 5.50 0.89
CA VAL A 405 3.63 4.50 -0.19
C VAL A 405 4.20 5.09 -1.47
N VAL A 406 3.65 6.21 -1.97
CA VAL A 406 3.98 6.71 -3.32
C VAL A 406 5.36 7.36 -3.37
N PHE A 407 5.73 8.18 -2.38
CA PHE A 407 7.08 8.77 -2.40
C PHE A 407 8.15 7.70 -2.18
N ALA A 408 7.96 6.79 -1.23
CA ALA A 408 8.93 5.72 -1.03
C ALA A 408 8.93 4.69 -2.18
N MET A 409 7.80 4.48 -2.88
CA MET A 409 7.76 3.73 -4.13
C MET A 409 8.69 4.34 -5.16
N PHE A 410 8.56 5.65 -5.43
CA PHE A 410 9.43 6.32 -6.38
C PHE A 410 10.88 6.34 -5.91
N SER A 411 11.13 6.47 -4.59
CA SER A 411 12.46 6.32 -4.01
C SER A 411 13.04 4.93 -4.31
N GLY A 412 12.29 3.86 -4.03
CA GLY A 412 12.68 2.48 -4.27
C GLY A 412 12.85 2.14 -5.76
N PHE A 413 11.98 2.66 -6.63
CA PHE A 413 12.13 2.51 -8.08
C PHE A 413 13.42 3.16 -8.54
N HIS A 414 13.68 4.44 -8.25
CA HIS A 414 14.92 5.08 -8.69
C HIS A 414 16.18 4.46 -8.06
N PHE A 415 16.07 3.94 -6.83
CA PHE A 415 17.18 3.31 -6.12
C PHE A 415 17.54 1.93 -6.68
N TRP A 416 16.54 1.08 -6.92
CA TRP A 416 16.73 -0.31 -7.35
C TRP A 416 16.51 -0.54 -8.84
N TRP A 417 16.14 0.47 -9.64
CA TRP A 417 16.00 0.35 -11.10
C TRP A 417 17.19 -0.32 -11.80
N PRO A 418 18.45 0.03 -11.47
CA PRO A 418 19.62 -0.60 -12.09
C PRO A 418 19.72 -2.07 -11.74
N LYS A 419 19.23 -2.44 -10.56
CA LYS A 419 19.15 -3.83 -10.14
C LYS A 419 18.03 -4.56 -10.89
N PHE A 420 16.89 -3.91 -11.12
CA PHE A 420 15.73 -4.47 -11.84
C PHE A 420 16.00 -4.67 -13.34
N THR A 421 16.69 -3.72 -13.98
CA THR A 421 16.74 -3.63 -15.45
C THR A 421 18.16 -3.57 -16.02
N GLY A 422 19.19 -3.39 -15.18
CA GLY A 422 20.57 -3.14 -15.61
C GLY A 422 20.82 -1.73 -16.14
N LYS A 423 19.86 -0.81 -16.06
CA LYS A 423 19.98 0.58 -16.55
C LYS A 423 19.67 1.60 -15.46
N MET A 424 20.24 2.79 -15.55
CA MET A 424 19.87 3.94 -14.72
C MET A 424 18.65 4.64 -15.33
N LEU A 425 17.80 5.23 -14.48
CA LEU A 425 16.78 6.19 -14.92
C LEU A 425 17.42 7.57 -15.18
N ASP A 426 16.74 8.41 -15.96
CA ASP A 426 17.19 9.77 -16.21
C ASP A 426 16.95 10.66 -14.98
N GLU A 427 18.03 11.24 -14.43
CA GLU A 427 17.97 12.07 -13.23
C GLU A 427 17.24 13.41 -13.43
N ARG A 428 17.20 13.95 -14.65
CA ARG A 428 16.50 15.23 -14.92
C ARG A 428 15.00 15.00 -14.90
N LEU A 429 14.54 13.97 -15.61
CA LEU A 429 13.13 13.56 -15.61
C LEU A 429 12.68 13.10 -14.21
N GLY A 430 13.54 12.40 -13.47
CA GLY A 430 13.30 12.02 -12.08
C GLY A 430 13.04 13.24 -11.18
N LYS A 431 13.86 14.28 -11.29
CA LYS A 431 13.70 15.53 -10.54
C LYS A 431 12.48 16.35 -10.97
N MET A 432 12.17 16.40 -12.27
CA MET A 432 10.94 17.03 -12.75
C MET A 432 9.71 16.34 -12.18
N THR A 433 9.66 15.01 -12.25
CA THR A 433 8.58 14.20 -11.70
C THR A 433 8.42 14.45 -10.20
N PHE A 434 9.53 14.49 -9.45
CA PHE A 434 9.52 14.81 -8.03
C PHE A 434 8.89 16.17 -7.74
N TRP A 435 9.37 17.25 -8.37
CA TRP A 435 8.89 18.59 -8.05
C TRP A 435 7.44 18.82 -8.48
N THR A 436 7.04 18.31 -9.64
CA THR A 436 5.64 18.40 -10.10
C THR A 436 4.71 17.67 -9.13
N LEU A 437 5.04 16.45 -8.73
CA LEU A 437 4.23 15.67 -7.81
C LEU A 437 4.24 16.27 -6.39
N PHE A 438 5.41 16.68 -5.88
CA PHE A 438 5.53 17.24 -4.54
C PHE A 438 4.71 18.53 -4.40
N VAL A 439 4.89 19.49 -5.31
CA VAL A 439 4.14 20.76 -5.25
C VAL A 439 2.65 20.52 -5.50
N GLY A 440 2.29 19.69 -6.48
CA GLY A 440 0.88 19.38 -6.77
C GLY A 440 0.18 18.66 -5.63
N PHE A 441 0.86 17.71 -4.97
CA PHE A 441 0.34 16.99 -3.81
C PHE A 441 0.04 17.93 -2.65
N HIS A 442 1.02 18.75 -2.26
CA HIS A 442 0.84 19.72 -1.19
C HIS A 442 -0.23 20.76 -1.54
N GLY A 443 -0.26 21.27 -2.78
CA GLY A 443 -1.30 22.19 -3.23
C GLY A 443 -2.72 21.59 -3.18
N THR A 444 -2.86 20.29 -3.41
CA THR A 444 -4.17 19.62 -3.42
C THR A 444 -4.68 19.31 -2.01
N PHE A 445 -3.85 18.70 -1.16
CA PHE A 445 -4.31 18.14 0.11
C PHE A 445 -4.07 19.05 1.31
N LEU A 446 -3.15 20.02 1.22
CA LEU A 446 -2.95 20.97 2.33
C LEU A 446 -4.24 21.76 2.58
N ILE A 447 -4.86 22.22 1.50
CA ILE A 447 -6.11 23.00 1.51
C ILE A 447 -7.28 22.16 2.05
N GLN A 448 -7.30 20.85 1.77
CA GLN A 448 -8.37 19.97 2.23
C GLN A 448 -8.42 19.80 3.76
N HIS A 449 -7.30 19.99 4.48
CA HIS A 449 -7.36 20.07 5.94
C HIS A 449 -8.20 21.25 6.40
N TRP A 450 -8.02 22.42 5.78
CA TRP A 450 -8.81 23.60 6.09
C TRP A 450 -10.28 23.39 5.72
N LEU A 451 -10.53 22.89 4.50
CA LEU A 451 -11.86 22.58 3.99
C LEU A 451 -12.65 21.63 4.90
N GLY A 452 -12.00 20.59 5.42
CA GLY A 452 -12.61 19.67 6.36
C GLY A 452 -12.80 20.23 7.77
N ALA A 453 -11.99 21.20 8.18
CA ALA A 453 -12.17 21.90 9.44
C ALA A 453 -13.33 22.92 9.37
N GLU A 454 -13.56 23.52 8.20
CA GLU A 454 -14.74 24.37 7.93
C GLU A 454 -16.05 23.59 7.83
N GLY A 455 -15.96 22.26 7.65
CA GLY A 455 -17.10 21.35 7.75
C GLY A 455 -17.48 20.64 6.45
N MET A 456 -16.67 20.68 5.40
CA MET A 456 -16.97 19.91 4.18
C MET A 456 -16.90 18.39 4.49
N PRO A 457 -18.02 17.65 4.37
CA PRO A 457 -18.04 16.22 4.62
C PRO A 457 -17.42 15.45 3.45
N ARG A 458 -16.85 14.27 3.73
CA ARG A 458 -16.35 13.37 2.69
C ARG A 458 -17.49 12.65 1.98
N ARG A 459 -17.22 12.10 0.79
CA ARG A 459 -18.14 11.26 -0.02
C ARG A 459 -19.39 12.00 -0.54
N TYR A 460 -19.31 13.32 -0.66
CA TYR A 460 -20.33 14.11 -1.33
C TYR A 460 -19.90 14.32 -2.77
N SER A 461 -20.84 14.12 -3.69
CA SER A 461 -20.69 14.32 -5.14
C SER A 461 -20.91 15.77 -5.57
N ASP A 462 -21.43 16.60 -4.68
CA ASP A 462 -21.75 18.01 -4.93
C ASP A 462 -21.69 18.81 -3.60
N TYR A 463 -21.54 20.12 -3.70
CA TYR A 463 -21.64 21.13 -2.64
C TYR A 463 -22.26 22.42 -3.21
N LEU A 464 -22.88 23.24 -2.36
CA LEU A 464 -23.55 24.47 -2.80
C LEU A 464 -22.58 25.64 -2.83
N ALA A 465 -22.84 26.61 -3.71
CA ALA A 465 -22.10 27.87 -3.72
C ALA A 465 -22.23 28.64 -2.39
N ALA A 466 -23.36 28.47 -1.68
CA ALA A 466 -23.61 29.07 -0.38
C ALA A 466 -22.76 28.46 0.75
N ASP A 467 -22.21 27.26 0.56
CA ASP A 467 -21.38 26.57 1.57
C ASP A 467 -19.99 27.22 1.70
N GLY A 468 -19.55 28.00 0.71
CA GLY A 468 -18.28 28.75 0.77
C GLY A 468 -17.02 27.92 0.53
N PHE A 469 -17.15 26.72 -0.03
CA PHE A 469 -16.06 25.76 -0.26
C PHE A 469 -15.26 25.96 -1.58
N THR A 470 -15.50 27.04 -2.32
CA THR A 470 -14.87 27.36 -3.62
C THR A 470 -13.70 28.33 -3.53
#